data_AF-A0A381P9I4-F1
#
_entry.id   AF-A0A381P9I4-F1
#
_cell.length_a   1.000
_cell.length_b   1.000
_cell.length_c   1.000
_cell.angle_alpha   90.00
_cell.angle_beta   90.00
_cell.angle_gamma   90.00
#
_symmetry.space_group_name_H-M   'P 1'
#
loop_
_entity.id
_entity.type
_entity.pdbx_description
1 polymer ?
#
loop_
_entity_poly.entity_id
_entity_poly.type
_entity_poly.pdbx_seq_one_letter_code
_entity_poly.pdbx_strand_id
1 'polypeptide(L)'
;MNSPSEFDTVAARFEAIRADSGRTPDALVPRSIMRAIAAGLSRAPTLRRTNPLKSRQQRDLWGRLADEATARPEHVGFVLLGDGGLRELAERLGVRPKTLAGHLTSWRRTRPRMLQAYSGRKVGGVAPLLAVQVPVATDLVLWAALTRSILDAGDGRVPHPLLVADAAERLAMLGTTGPAYETWPLLDDAVGDLGAAIVRKGGDPPRRRLETGRQT
;
A
#
# COMPACT_ATOMS: atom_id res chain seq x y z
N MET A 1 -11.75 -20.52 -4.37
CA MET A 1 -11.05 -19.68 -3.38
C MET A 1 -12.04 -18.59 -2.98
N ASN A 2 -12.47 -18.50 -1.71
CA ASN A 2 -13.39 -17.45 -1.30
C ASN A 2 -12.58 -16.17 -1.06
N SER A 3 -12.45 -15.32 -2.07
CA SER A 3 -11.91 -13.97 -1.90
C SER A 3 -12.90 -13.11 -1.09
N PRO A 4 -12.43 -12.09 -0.36
CA PRO A 4 -13.31 -11.10 0.24
C PRO A 4 -14.03 -10.28 -0.85
N SER A 5 -15.30 -9.92 -0.67
CA SER A 5 -16.04 -9.09 -1.65
C SER A 5 -15.39 -7.71 -1.90
N GLU A 6 -14.68 -7.18 -0.91
CA GLU A 6 -13.89 -5.95 -1.06
C GLU A 6 -12.77 -6.12 -2.09
N PHE A 7 -12.09 -7.28 -2.07
CA PHE A 7 -11.07 -7.59 -3.07
C PHE A 7 -11.68 -7.66 -4.47
N ASP A 8 -12.80 -8.38 -4.63
CA ASP A 8 -13.46 -8.53 -5.92
C ASP A 8 -13.86 -7.16 -6.50
N THR A 9 -14.32 -6.25 -5.64
CA THR A 9 -14.70 -4.87 -6.03
C THR A 9 -13.51 -4.08 -6.55
N VAL A 10 -12.37 -4.09 -5.84
CA VAL A 10 -11.20 -3.31 -6.27
C VAL A 10 -10.46 -3.96 -7.43
N ALA A 11 -10.43 -5.29 -7.49
CA ALA A 11 -9.86 -6.04 -8.61
C ALA A 11 -10.66 -5.78 -9.89
N ALA A 12 -11.99 -5.74 -9.82
CA ALA A 12 -12.83 -5.36 -10.96
C ALA A 12 -12.56 -3.95 -11.46
N ARG A 13 -12.28 -2.98 -10.57
CA ARG A 13 -11.88 -1.62 -10.96
C ARG A 13 -10.54 -1.60 -11.68
N PHE A 14 -9.54 -2.32 -11.14
CA PHE A 14 -8.23 -2.45 -11.80
C PHE A 14 -8.37 -3.10 -13.18
N GLU A 15 -9.20 -4.14 -13.27
CA GLU A 15 -9.47 -4.85 -14.52
C GLU A 15 -10.20 -3.97 -15.55
N ALA A 16 -11.13 -3.12 -15.13
CA ALA A 16 -11.78 -2.15 -16.01
C ALA A 16 -10.76 -1.17 -16.63
N ILE A 17 -9.86 -0.61 -15.81
CA ILE A 17 -8.77 0.27 -16.28
C ILE A 17 -7.88 -0.47 -17.30
N ARG A 18 -7.60 -1.76 -17.03
CA ARG A 18 -6.80 -2.62 -17.90
C ARG A 18 -7.48 -2.88 -19.24
N ALA A 19 -8.75 -3.24 -19.21
CA ALA A 19 -9.54 -3.49 -20.40
C ALA A 19 -9.65 -2.23 -21.28
N ASP A 20 -9.94 -1.08 -20.68
CA ASP A 20 -10.12 0.19 -21.39
C ASP A 20 -8.82 0.67 -22.07
N SER A 21 -7.67 0.43 -21.44
CA SER A 21 -6.37 0.84 -21.99
C SER A 21 -5.71 -0.18 -22.92
N GLY A 22 -6.17 -1.44 -22.91
CA GLY A 22 -5.52 -2.54 -23.62
C GLY A 22 -4.09 -2.87 -23.12
N ARG A 23 -3.67 -2.32 -21.97
CA ARG A 23 -2.32 -2.49 -21.43
C ARG A 23 -2.23 -3.72 -20.52
N THR A 24 -1.04 -4.29 -20.39
CA THR A 24 -0.80 -5.36 -19.41
C THR A 24 -0.76 -4.78 -17.98
N PRO A 25 -1.00 -5.60 -16.94
CA PRO A 25 -0.89 -5.13 -15.55
C PRO A 25 0.48 -4.50 -15.23
N ASP A 26 1.57 -5.10 -15.71
CA ASP A 26 2.93 -4.55 -15.55
C ASP A 26 3.16 -3.26 -16.34
N ALA A 27 2.47 -3.06 -17.46
CA ALA A 27 2.52 -1.80 -18.19
C ALA A 27 1.73 -0.70 -17.46
N LEU A 28 0.67 -1.03 -16.72
CA LEU A 28 -0.09 -0.08 -15.92
C LEU A 28 0.58 0.23 -14.59
N VAL A 29 1.18 -0.76 -13.94
CA VAL A 29 1.88 -0.57 -12.67
C VAL A 29 3.19 -1.36 -12.70
N PRO A 30 4.25 -0.76 -13.26
CA PRO A 30 5.54 -1.42 -13.37
C PRO A 30 6.10 -1.84 -12.01
N ARG A 31 6.94 -2.88 -12.01
CA ARG A 31 7.61 -3.38 -10.81
C ARG A 31 8.38 -2.30 -10.03
N SER A 32 8.91 -1.28 -10.71
CA SER A 32 9.55 -0.13 -10.07
C SER A 32 8.58 0.71 -9.22
N ILE A 33 7.34 0.87 -9.68
CA ILE A 33 6.25 1.55 -8.97
C ILE A 33 5.79 0.70 -7.80
N MET A 34 5.57 -0.60 -8.00
CA MET A 34 5.22 -1.53 -6.91
C MET A 34 6.26 -1.51 -5.78
N ARG A 35 7.56 -1.57 -6.13
CA ARG A 35 8.67 -1.46 -5.17
C ARG A 35 8.72 -0.11 -4.47
N ALA A 36 8.40 0.98 -5.16
CA ALA A 36 8.32 2.30 -4.56
C ALA A 36 7.21 2.39 -3.50
N ILE A 37 6.03 1.84 -3.81
CA ILE A 37 4.91 1.76 -2.86
C ILE A 37 5.36 0.96 -1.63
N ALA A 38 5.94 -0.24 -1.81
CA ALA A 38 6.45 -1.07 -0.72
C ALA A 38 7.46 -0.33 0.16
N ALA A 39 8.40 0.39 -0.46
CA ALA A 39 9.45 1.13 0.23
C ALA A 39 8.90 2.31 1.04
N GLY A 40 7.93 3.05 0.52
CA GLY A 40 7.27 4.14 1.25
C GLY A 40 6.42 3.62 2.42
N LEU A 41 5.65 2.55 2.19
CA LEU A 41 4.86 1.89 3.22
C LEU A 41 5.72 1.35 4.37
N SER A 42 6.85 0.75 4.06
CA SER A 42 7.77 0.19 5.07
C SER A 42 8.32 1.25 6.03
N ARG A 43 8.43 2.51 5.58
CA ARG A 43 9.00 3.64 6.34
C ARG A 43 7.93 4.46 7.07
N ALA A 44 6.73 4.55 6.53
CA ALA A 44 5.68 5.40 7.07
C ALA A 44 5.40 5.23 8.58
N PRO A 45 5.40 4.02 9.16
CA PRO A 45 5.06 3.86 10.58
C PRO A 45 6.07 4.49 11.53
N THR A 46 7.35 4.60 11.15
CA THR A 46 8.38 5.25 12.00
C THR A 46 8.22 6.76 12.10
N LEU A 47 7.47 7.35 11.17
CA LEU A 47 7.29 8.80 11.06
C LEU A 47 5.96 9.27 11.66
N ARG A 48 5.14 8.33 12.12
CA ARG A 48 3.91 8.62 12.83
C ARG A 48 4.22 9.18 14.22
N ARG A 49 3.49 10.22 14.63
CA ARG A 49 3.58 10.83 15.96
C ARG A 49 3.49 9.80 17.10
N THR A 50 2.65 8.78 16.94
CA THR A 50 2.68 7.57 17.76
C THR A 50 3.18 6.42 16.90
N ASN A 51 4.48 6.12 16.97
CA ASN A 51 5.06 5.00 16.22
C ASN A 51 4.44 3.68 16.73
N PRO A 52 3.61 2.99 15.91
CA PRO A 52 2.99 1.73 16.32
C PRO A 52 3.98 0.55 16.28
N LEU A 53 5.15 0.74 15.65
CA LEU A 53 6.21 -0.25 15.48
C LEU A 53 7.39 0.08 16.39
N LYS A 54 7.32 -0.38 17.63
CA LYS A 54 8.26 -0.02 18.70
C LYS A 54 9.63 -0.70 18.57
N SER A 55 9.72 -1.82 17.85
CA SER A 55 10.97 -2.58 17.70
C SER A 55 11.42 -2.66 16.23
N ARG A 56 12.72 -2.89 16.01
CA ARG A 56 13.27 -3.22 14.68
C ARG A 56 12.55 -4.43 14.06
N GLN A 57 12.35 -5.47 14.85
CA GLN A 57 11.64 -6.68 14.39
C GLN A 57 10.21 -6.39 13.91
N GLN A 58 9.47 -5.50 14.58
CA GLN A 58 8.14 -5.10 14.13
C GLN A 58 8.17 -4.33 12.81
N ARG A 59 9.20 -3.50 12.60
CA ARG A 59 9.42 -2.77 11.35
C ARG A 59 9.78 -3.72 10.21
N ASP A 60 10.69 -4.66 10.45
CA ASP A 60 11.09 -5.66 9.46
C ASP A 60 9.91 -6.58 9.08
N LEU A 61 9.06 -6.94 10.06
CA LEU A 61 7.85 -7.71 9.80
C LEU A 61 6.82 -6.91 8.98
N TRP A 62 6.64 -5.62 9.28
CA TRP A 62 5.78 -4.75 8.50
C TRP A 62 6.28 -4.57 7.07
N GLY A 63 7.59 -4.39 6.87
CA GLY A 63 8.19 -4.27 5.55
C GLY A 63 7.91 -5.51 4.68
N ARG A 64 8.11 -6.71 5.23
CA ARG A 64 7.77 -7.96 4.53
C ARG A 64 6.28 -8.08 4.18
N LEU A 65 5.38 -7.59 5.04
CA LEU A 65 3.95 -7.55 4.72
C LEU A 65 3.65 -6.55 3.59
N ALA A 66 4.31 -5.39 3.56
CA ALA A 66 4.19 -4.42 2.49
C ALA A 66 4.71 -4.99 1.15
N ASP A 67 5.81 -5.76 1.18
CA ASP A 67 6.33 -6.47 0.01
C ASP A 67 5.32 -7.51 -0.51
N GLU A 68 4.72 -8.32 0.37
CA GLU A 68 3.66 -9.27 -0.01
C GLU A 68 2.44 -8.55 -0.62
N ALA A 69 2.00 -7.45 -0.03
CA ALA A 69 0.85 -6.66 -0.51
C ALA A 69 1.12 -5.98 -1.86
N THR A 70 2.39 -5.83 -2.23
CA THR A 70 2.82 -5.19 -3.48
C THR A 70 3.53 -6.16 -4.42
N ALA A 71 3.40 -7.47 -4.19
CA ALA A 71 4.06 -8.48 -5.00
C ALA A 71 3.50 -8.56 -6.43
N ARG A 72 2.18 -8.29 -6.58
CA ARG A 72 1.43 -8.38 -7.84
C ARG A 72 0.45 -7.21 -7.99
N PRO A 73 0.46 -6.48 -9.11
CA PRO A 73 -0.43 -5.33 -9.30
C PRO A 73 -1.91 -5.74 -9.31
N GLU A 74 -2.24 -6.92 -9.84
CA GLU A 74 -3.61 -7.46 -9.92
C GLU A 74 -4.21 -7.76 -8.55
N HIS A 75 -3.37 -7.88 -7.52
CA HIS A 75 -3.83 -8.07 -6.15
C HIS A 75 -4.17 -6.73 -5.46
N VAL A 76 -3.82 -5.60 -6.07
CA VAL A 76 -4.27 -4.26 -5.66
C VAL A 76 -4.09 -3.99 -4.16
N GLY A 77 -2.94 -4.36 -3.58
CA GLY A 77 -2.66 -4.15 -2.15
C GLY A 77 -3.18 -5.24 -1.20
N PHE A 78 -3.73 -6.33 -1.73
CA PHE A 78 -4.16 -7.49 -0.94
C PHE A 78 -3.11 -8.60 -0.93
N VAL A 79 -3.00 -9.24 0.23
CA VAL A 79 -2.36 -10.55 0.40
C VAL A 79 -3.48 -11.58 0.53
N LEU A 80 -3.76 -12.27 -0.57
CA LEU A 80 -4.76 -13.34 -0.63
C LEU A 80 -4.17 -14.65 -0.09
N LEU A 81 -4.96 -15.36 0.70
CA LEU A 81 -4.57 -16.58 1.40
C LEU A 81 -5.50 -17.73 1.00
N GLY A 82 -4.93 -18.92 0.90
CA GLY A 82 -5.68 -20.15 0.71
C GLY A 82 -6.19 -20.73 2.03
N ASP A 83 -6.35 -22.05 2.06
CA ASP A 83 -6.88 -22.77 3.23
C ASP A 83 -5.96 -22.69 4.46
N GLY A 84 -4.67 -22.34 4.26
CA GLY A 84 -3.71 -22.15 5.35
C GLY A 84 -3.91 -20.86 6.14
N GLY A 85 -4.59 -19.86 5.57
CA GLY A 85 -4.96 -18.60 6.21
C GLY A 85 -3.83 -17.95 7.01
N LEU A 86 -4.03 -17.75 8.32
CA LEU A 86 -3.01 -17.12 9.18
C LEU A 86 -1.68 -17.89 9.21
N ARG A 87 -1.72 -19.23 9.13
CA ARG A 87 -0.48 -20.04 9.16
C ARG A 87 0.33 -19.82 7.90
N GLU A 88 -0.33 -19.81 6.76
CA GLU A 88 0.27 -19.51 5.45
C GLU A 88 0.90 -18.12 5.45
N LEU A 89 0.18 -17.09 5.92
CA LEU A 89 0.75 -15.74 6.00
C LEU A 89 1.96 -15.69 6.96
N ALA A 90 1.91 -16.40 8.08
CA ALA A 90 3.00 -16.45 9.04
C ALA A 90 4.25 -17.11 8.47
N GLU A 91 4.08 -18.16 7.66
CA GLU A 91 5.15 -18.84 6.93
C GLU A 91 5.81 -17.91 5.91
N ARG A 92 5.01 -17.26 5.05
CA ARG A 92 5.51 -16.25 4.09
C ARG A 92 6.31 -15.13 4.77
N LEU A 93 5.84 -14.69 5.94
CA LEU A 93 6.48 -13.63 6.73
C LEU A 93 7.57 -14.14 7.68
N GLY A 94 7.89 -15.44 7.70
CA GLY A 94 8.93 -16.03 8.55
C GLY A 94 8.75 -15.72 10.04
N VAL A 95 7.53 -15.83 10.57
CA VAL A 95 7.19 -15.54 11.96
C VAL A 95 6.21 -16.58 12.51
N ARG A 96 6.15 -16.75 13.85
CA ARG A 96 5.17 -17.67 14.46
C ARG A 96 3.73 -17.15 14.26
N PRO A 97 2.74 -18.01 13.96
CA PRO A 97 1.35 -17.58 13.76
C PRO A 97 0.74 -16.81 14.93
N LYS A 98 1.03 -17.23 16.17
CA LYS A 98 0.55 -16.53 17.39
C LYS A 98 1.10 -15.11 17.49
N THR A 99 2.37 -14.93 17.15
CA THR A 99 3.03 -13.62 17.12
C THR A 99 2.42 -12.74 16.03
N LEU A 100 2.22 -13.29 14.84
CA LEU A 100 1.59 -12.57 13.74
C LEU A 100 0.16 -12.11 14.09
N ALA A 101 -0.68 -12.98 14.66
CA ALA A 101 -2.04 -12.61 15.08
C ALA A 101 -2.06 -11.40 16.04
N GLY A 102 -1.12 -11.34 16.98
CA GLY A 102 -0.97 -10.21 17.89
C GLY A 102 -0.62 -8.92 17.14
N HIS A 103 0.33 -8.98 16.21
CA HIS A 103 0.72 -7.83 15.38
C HIS A 103 -0.42 -7.37 14.47
N LEU A 104 -1.09 -8.27 13.75
CA LEU A 104 -2.24 -7.94 12.92
C LEU A 104 -3.35 -7.26 13.74
N THR A 105 -3.64 -7.76 14.94
CA THR A 105 -4.62 -7.15 15.84
C THR A 105 -4.22 -5.73 16.24
N SER A 106 -2.95 -5.50 16.56
CA SER A 106 -2.41 -4.18 16.89
C SER A 106 -2.50 -3.23 15.69
N TRP A 107 -2.01 -3.66 14.53
CA TRP A 107 -1.96 -2.85 13.30
C TRP A 107 -3.35 -2.47 12.80
N ARG A 108 -4.35 -3.34 12.91
CA ARG A 108 -5.76 -3.03 12.59
C ARG A 108 -6.35 -1.89 13.43
N ARG A 109 -5.85 -1.70 14.64
CA ARG A 109 -6.34 -0.70 15.61
C ARG A 109 -5.61 0.63 15.54
N THR A 110 -4.53 0.70 14.76
CA THR A 110 -3.80 1.95 14.56
C THR A 110 -4.69 3.02 13.94
N ARG A 111 -4.43 4.28 14.28
CA ARG A 111 -5.02 5.45 13.64
C ARG A 111 -3.89 6.33 13.11
N PRO A 112 -3.80 6.52 11.78
CA PRO A 112 -4.65 5.92 10.76
C PRO A 112 -4.45 4.40 10.59
N ARG A 113 -5.44 3.67 10.03
CA ARG A 113 -5.36 2.19 9.93
C ARG A 113 -4.22 1.77 9.01
N MET A 114 -3.36 0.88 9.50
CA MET A 114 -2.26 0.31 8.70
C MET A 114 -2.74 -0.82 7.79
N LEU A 115 -3.65 -1.67 8.27
CA LEU A 115 -4.18 -2.79 7.51
C LEU A 115 -5.63 -3.11 7.85
N GLN A 116 -6.28 -3.81 6.94
CA GLN A 116 -7.54 -4.50 7.18
C GLN A 116 -7.33 -6.01 7.06
N ALA A 117 -8.11 -6.79 7.82
CA ALA A 117 -8.05 -8.24 7.78
C ALA A 117 -9.46 -8.77 7.52
N TYR A 118 -9.57 -9.67 6.56
CA TYR A 118 -10.82 -10.27 6.12
C TYR A 118 -10.85 -11.72 6.56
N SER A 119 -11.92 -12.11 7.21
CA SER A 119 -12.10 -13.47 7.72
C SER A 119 -13.31 -14.11 7.08
N GLY A 120 -13.21 -15.42 6.83
CA GLY A 120 -14.28 -16.21 6.25
C GLY A 120 -15.33 -16.59 7.28
N ARG A 121 -16.28 -17.43 6.85
CA ARG A 121 -17.30 -17.97 7.74
C ARG A 121 -16.62 -18.75 8.87
N LYS A 122 -17.10 -18.52 10.10
CA LYS A 122 -16.65 -19.25 11.28
C LYS A 122 -16.98 -20.73 11.13
N VAL A 123 -15.97 -21.59 11.19
CA VAL A 123 -16.11 -23.06 11.19
C VAL A 123 -15.41 -23.58 12.45
N GLY A 124 -16.09 -24.41 13.25
CA GLY A 124 -15.49 -24.98 14.46
C GLY A 124 -14.96 -23.96 15.47
N GLY A 125 -15.61 -22.80 15.60
CA GLY A 125 -15.22 -21.80 16.60
C GLY A 125 -14.21 -20.74 16.11
N VAL A 126 -13.59 -20.91 14.94
CA VAL A 126 -12.57 -19.99 14.41
C VAL A 126 -12.95 -19.51 13.01
N ALA A 127 -12.84 -18.21 12.76
CA ALA A 127 -13.00 -17.64 11.43
C ALA A 127 -11.62 -17.65 10.72
N PRO A 128 -11.46 -18.36 9.59
CA PRO A 128 -10.18 -18.40 8.89
C PRO A 128 -9.85 -17.03 8.32
N LEU A 129 -8.58 -16.62 8.37
CA LEU A 129 -8.12 -15.41 7.70
C LEU A 129 -8.05 -15.66 6.19
N LEU A 130 -8.80 -14.90 5.39
CA LEU A 130 -8.87 -15.03 3.94
C LEU A 130 -7.91 -14.07 3.23
N ALA A 131 -7.78 -12.86 3.77
CA ALA A 131 -6.86 -11.87 3.21
C ALA A 131 -6.46 -10.80 4.23
N VAL A 132 -5.36 -10.14 3.92
CA VAL A 132 -4.95 -8.87 4.54
C VAL A 132 -4.85 -7.82 3.45
N GLN A 133 -5.41 -6.64 3.67
CA GLN A 133 -5.26 -5.49 2.78
C GLN A 133 -4.39 -4.44 3.46
N VAL A 134 -3.48 -3.84 2.70
CA VAL A 134 -2.84 -2.56 3.05
C VAL A 134 -3.55 -1.45 2.25
N PRO A 135 -4.49 -0.70 2.84
CA PRO A 135 -5.37 0.20 2.07
C PRO A 135 -4.62 1.23 1.22
N VAL A 136 -3.56 1.80 1.76
CA VAL A 136 -2.73 2.78 1.03
C VAL A 136 -2.06 2.14 -0.19
N ALA A 137 -1.71 0.85 -0.14
CA ALA A 137 -1.21 0.15 -1.31
C ALA A 137 -2.30 0.02 -2.39
N THR A 138 -3.52 -0.32 -1.99
CA THR A 138 -4.68 -0.38 -2.90
C THR A 138 -4.88 0.94 -3.63
N ASP A 139 -4.93 2.05 -2.89
CA ASP A 139 -5.15 3.38 -3.47
C ASP A 139 -4.06 3.76 -4.47
N LEU A 140 -2.80 3.49 -4.14
CA LEU A 140 -1.67 3.83 -5.01
C LEU A 140 -1.55 2.95 -6.25
N VAL A 141 -1.90 1.67 -6.14
CA VAL A 141 -1.95 0.77 -7.29
C VAL A 141 -3.04 1.22 -8.27
N LEU A 142 -4.25 1.50 -7.77
CA LEU A 142 -5.36 2.00 -8.60
C LEU A 142 -5.03 3.35 -9.22
N TRP A 143 -4.44 4.26 -8.44
CA TRP A 143 -4.00 5.56 -8.94
C TRP A 143 -2.93 5.43 -10.04
N ALA A 144 -1.92 4.58 -9.84
CA ALA A 144 -0.86 4.38 -10.81
C ALA A 144 -1.41 3.77 -12.10
N ALA A 145 -2.31 2.79 -11.98
CA ALA A 145 -2.97 2.16 -13.10
C ALA A 145 -3.79 3.18 -13.91
N LEU A 146 -4.67 3.95 -13.23
CA LEU A 146 -5.48 4.98 -13.89
C LEU A 146 -4.60 6.02 -14.58
N THR A 147 -3.59 6.54 -13.89
CA THR A 147 -2.66 7.53 -14.45
C THR A 147 -1.96 7.02 -15.71
N ARG A 148 -1.47 5.78 -15.68
CA ARG A 148 -0.78 5.16 -16.83
C ARG A 148 -1.72 4.61 -17.89
N SER A 149 -3.02 4.52 -17.62
CA SER A 149 -4.04 4.21 -18.64
C SER A 149 -4.32 5.41 -19.53
N ILE A 150 -4.22 6.62 -18.97
CA ILE A 150 -4.53 7.89 -19.66
C ILE A 150 -3.29 8.51 -20.30
N LEU A 151 -2.12 8.38 -19.67
CA LEU A 151 -0.88 8.96 -20.18
C LEU A 151 -0.16 8.02 -21.15
N ASP A 152 0.22 8.56 -22.31
CA ASP A 152 1.12 7.87 -23.22
C ASP A 152 2.56 7.89 -22.72
N ALA A 153 3.28 6.79 -22.98
CA ALA A 153 4.68 6.64 -22.57
C ALA A 153 5.59 7.75 -23.14
N GLY A 154 5.14 8.44 -24.20
CA GLY A 154 5.83 9.57 -24.83
C GLY A 154 5.70 10.92 -24.11
N ASP A 155 4.71 11.10 -23.23
CA ASP A 155 4.41 12.42 -22.65
C ASP A 155 5.30 12.81 -21.46
N GLY A 156 6.22 11.94 -21.03
CA GLY A 156 7.18 12.20 -19.95
C GLY A 156 6.55 12.39 -18.55
N ARG A 157 5.22 12.41 -18.45
CA ARG A 157 4.42 12.60 -17.21
C ARG A 157 4.23 11.33 -16.39
N VAL A 158 4.95 10.26 -16.72
CA VAL A 158 4.88 8.99 -16.00
C VAL A 158 5.37 9.17 -14.56
N PRO A 159 4.67 8.59 -13.56
CA PRO A 159 5.08 8.75 -12.17
C PRO A 159 6.49 8.23 -11.89
N HIS A 160 7.34 9.11 -11.35
CA HIS A 160 8.69 8.74 -10.93
C HIS A 160 8.65 7.89 -9.64
N PRO A 161 9.37 6.76 -9.54
CA PRO A 161 9.31 5.87 -8.38
C PRO A 161 9.62 6.56 -7.03
N LEU A 162 10.56 7.51 -6.98
CA LEU A 162 10.85 8.23 -5.73
C LEU A 162 9.69 9.08 -5.24
N LEU A 163 8.92 9.69 -6.15
CA LEU A 163 7.73 10.46 -5.80
C LEU A 163 6.60 9.55 -5.34
N VAL A 164 6.47 8.36 -5.95
CA VAL A 164 5.49 7.36 -5.51
C VAL A 164 5.83 6.88 -4.10
N ALA A 165 7.11 6.66 -3.79
CA ALA A 165 7.54 6.30 -2.44
C ALA A 165 7.22 7.41 -1.43
N ASP A 166 7.46 8.68 -1.78
CA ASP A 166 7.16 9.83 -0.93
C ASP A 166 5.65 10.01 -0.71
N ALA A 167 4.84 9.80 -1.75
CA ALA A 167 3.39 9.79 -1.65
C ALA A 167 2.89 8.65 -0.76
N ALA A 168 3.41 7.44 -0.93
CA ALA A 168 3.07 6.28 -0.10
C ALA A 168 3.37 6.52 1.38
N GLU A 169 4.52 7.12 1.67
CA GLU A 169 4.94 7.47 3.02
C GLU A 169 3.96 8.46 3.67
N ARG A 170 3.62 9.55 2.97
CA ARG A 170 2.73 10.61 3.48
C ARG A 170 1.27 10.18 3.58
N LEU A 171 0.76 9.45 2.60
CA LEU A 171 -0.60 8.88 2.64
C LEU A 171 -0.74 7.91 3.79
N ALA A 172 0.26 7.05 4.03
CA ALA A 172 0.26 6.16 5.18
C ALA A 172 0.39 6.91 6.51
N MET A 173 1.02 8.08 6.57
CA MET A 173 1.00 8.93 7.78
C MET A 173 -0.38 9.55 8.04
N LEU A 174 -1.10 9.94 6.98
CA LEU A 174 -2.40 10.60 7.07
C LEU A 174 -3.60 9.64 7.13
N GLY A 175 -3.44 8.41 6.63
CA GLY A 175 -4.48 7.41 6.33
C GLY A 175 -5.62 7.98 5.51
N THR A 176 -5.24 8.78 4.52
CA THR A 176 -6.13 9.25 3.49
C THR A 176 -5.85 8.45 2.23
N THR A 177 -6.84 8.39 1.35
CA THR A 177 -6.66 7.84 0.02
C THR A 177 -5.71 8.70 -0.78
N GLY A 178 -5.06 8.09 -1.77
CA GLY A 178 -4.37 8.84 -2.82
C GLY A 178 -5.31 9.84 -3.50
N PRO A 179 -4.75 10.84 -4.19
CA PRO A 179 -5.51 11.83 -4.94
C PRO A 179 -6.38 11.19 -6.04
N ALA A 180 -7.52 11.82 -6.36
CA ALA A 180 -8.26 11.52 -7.57
C ALA A 180 -7.53 12.16 -8.78
N TYR A 181 -7.48 11.46 -9.92
CA TYR A 181 -6.78 11.94 -11.12
C TYR A 181 -7.30 13.31 -11.60
N GLU A 182 -8.59 13.58 -11.43
CA GLU A 182 -9.25 14.81 -11.88
C GLU A 182 -8.77 16.08 -11.16
N THR A 183 -8.09 15.95 -10.00
CA THR A 183 -7.71 17.10 -9.18
C THR A 183 -6.21 17.36 -9.09
N TRP A 184 -5.33 16.45 -9.54
CA TRP A 184 -3.88 16.61 -9.35
C TRP A 184 -3.11 16.63 -10.68
N PRO A 185 -2.79 17.83 -11.20
CA PRO A 185 -1.71 17.95 -12.17
C PRO A 185 -0.39 17.77 -11.40
N LEU A 186 0.38 16.72 -11.73
CA LEU A 186 1.73 16.40 -11.21
C LEU A 186 1.78 15.83 -9.77
N LEU A 187 2.29 14.59 -9.64
CA LEU A 187 2.56 13.89 -8.37
C LEU A 187 3.49 14.66 -7.41
N ASP A 188 4.14 15.72 -7.89
CA ASP A 188 4.89 16.65 -7.06
C ASP A 188 3.99 17.58 -6.21
N ASP A 189 2.96 18.20 -6.76
CA ASP A 189 2.16 19.22 -6.07
C ASP A 189 1.41 18.63 -4.88
N ALA A 190 0.50 17.72 -5.16
CA ALA A 190 0.44 16.42 -4.56
C ALA A 190 1.19 16.10 -3.24
N VAL A 191 2.47 15.72 -3.38
CA VAL A 191 3.37 15.39 -2.28
C VAL A 191 3.60 16.62 -1.38
N GLY A 192 3.62 17.82 -1.96
CA GLY A 192 3.63 19.11 -1.25
C GLY A 192 2.37 19.31 -0.40
N ASP A 193 1.18 19.11 -0.97
CA ASP A 193 -0.10 19.24 -0.28
C ASP A 193 -0.23 18.25 0.88
N LEU A 194 0.19 17.01 0.68
CA LEU A 194 0.26 16.02 1.74
C LEU A 194 1.24 16.45 2.84
N GLY A 195 2.37 17.06 2.46
CA GLY A 195 3.31 17.68 3.40
C GLY A 195 2.66 18.79 4.23
N ALA A 196 2.00 19.74 3.59
CA ALA A 196 1.28 20.82 4.25
C ALA A 196 0.16 20.29 5.16
N ALA A 197 -0.53 19.22 4.76
CA ALA A 197 -1.53 18.55 5.59
C ALA A 197 -0.92 17.90 6.85
N ILE A 198 0.26 17.30 6.75
CA ILE A 198 0.99 16.75 7.92
C ILE A 198 1.38 17.88 8.88
N VAL A 199 1.92 18.99 8.36
CA VAL A 199 2.29 20.18 9.15
C VAL A 199 1.08 20.75 9.89
N ARG A 200 -0.06 20.91 9.21
CA ARG A 200 -1.32 21.38 9.84
C ARG A 200 -1.80 20.47 10.98
N LYS A 201 -1.50 19.17 10.95
CA LYS A 201 -1.80 18.21 12.02
C LYS A 201 -0.71 18.16 13.12
N GLY A 202 0.29 19.05 13.07
CA GLY A 202 1.37 19.16 14.04
C GLY A 202 2.42 18.05 13.93
N GLY A 203 2.57 17.45 12.74
CA GLY A 203 3.65 16.51 12.44
C GLY A 203 4.74 17.14 11.56
N ASP A 204 5.90 16.51 11.50
CA ASP A 204 6.96 16.88 10.56
C ASP A 204 6.87 15.98 9.31
N PRO A 205 6.67 16.54 8.10
CA PRO A 205 6.64 15.75 6.89
C PRO A 205 8.03 15.18 6.57
N PRO A 206 8.12 13.98 5.95
CA PRO A 206 9.40 13.46 5.49
C PRO A 206 10.04 14.40 4.45
N ARG A 207 11.37 14.42 4.39
CA ARG A 207 12.10 15.18 3.36
C ARG A 207 11.88 14.57 1.98
N ARG A 208 11.75 15.39 0.94
CA ARG A 208 11.61 14.88 -0.44
C ARG A 208 12.90 14.20 -0.88
N ARG A 209 12.77 13.03 -1.49
CA ARG A 209 13.92 12.25 -1.97
C ARG A 209 14.57 12.86 -3.20
N LEU A 210 13.78 13.52 -4.04
CA LEU A 210 14.29 14.22 -5.22
C LEU A 210 15.19 15.42 -4.82
N GLU A 211 14.90 16.08 -3.70
CA GLU A 211 15.71 17.21 -3.20
C GLU A 211 17.03 16.74 -2.59
N THR A 212 17.07 15.55 -1.99
CA THR A 212 18.30 14.95 -1.46
C THR A 212 19.25 14.40 -2.53
N GLY A 213 18.87 14.46 -3.80
CA GLY A 213 19.61 13.93 -4.94
C GLY A 213 20.63 14.90 -5.56
N ARG A 214 21.41 15.66 -4.78
CA ARG A 214 22.76 16.14 -5.15
C ARG A 214 23.47 16.89 -4.01
N GLN A 215 24.35 16.18 -3.32
CA GLN A 215 25.71 16.64 -3.00
C GLN A 215 26.62 15.42 -3.13
N THR A 216 27.01 15.11 -4.35
CA THR A 216 28.21 14.35 -4.72
C THR A 216 28.74 14.96 -5.99
#